data_AF-A0A5N8HFU3-F1
#
_entry.id   AF-A0A5N8HFU3-F1
#
_cell.length_a   1.000
_cell.length_b   1.000
_cell.length_c   1.000
_cell.angle_alpha   90.00
_cell.angle_beta   90.00
_cell.angle_gamma   90.00
#
_symmetry.space_group_name_H-M   'P 1'
#
loop_
_entity.id
_entity.type
_entity.pdbx_description
1 polymer ?
#
loop_
_entity_poly.entity_id
_entity_poly.type
_entity_poly.pdbx_seq_one_letter_code
_entity_poly.pdbx_strand_id
1 'polypeptide(L)'
;VGGNMSLTYDGSYGTVNGSYNYSQNSQRLNYGIRGGILAHSEGVTLSQELGETIALVKAPGAAGLEIDNMRGAATDWRGYTVKTQLNPYDENRVAISDNYFSKSNIELDNTVVTMVPTRGAVVKAEFVTHVGYRVLFRVLNANGKPVPFGAIAAIQDASLADSGIVGDRGELYLSGLPEKGQVTLSWGENASTKCIFNYSLSTPESESGLIEQGVTCH
;
A
#
# COMPACT_ATOMS: atom_id res chain seq x y z
N VAL A 1 48.52 15.99 -8.32
CA VAL A 1 47.16 15.80 -8.85
C VAL A 1 46.51 14.68 -8.07
N GLY A 2 45.34 14.93 -7.50
CA GLY A 2 44.58 13.94 -6.73
C GLY A 2 43.15 13.86 -7.24
N GLY A 3 42.45 12.79 -6.88
CA GLY A 3 41.06 12.57 -7.26
C GLY A 3 40.31 11.83 -6.17
N ASN A 4 39.01 12.12 -6.07
CA ASN A 4 38.08 11.44 -5.16
C ASN A 4 36.88 10.92 -5.94
N MET A 5 36.43 9.73 -5.57
CA MET A 5 35.20 9.13 -6.06
C MET A 5 34.42 8.63 -4.85
N SER A 6 33.14 8.97 -4.75
CA SER A 6 32.25 8.50 -3.69
C SER A 6 30.94 8.00 -4.26
N LEU A 7 30.45 6.90 -3.72
CA LEU A 7 29.18 6.29 -4.04
C LEU A 7 28.41 6.10 -2.73
N THR A 8 27.16 6.55 -2.70
CA THR A 8 26.22 6.29 -1.61
C THR A 8 24.96 5.71 -2.20
N TYR A 9 24.45 4.65 -1.59
CA TYR A 9 23.22 3.97 -1.96
C TYR A 9 22.31 3.86 -0.74
N ASP A 10 21.18 4.53 -0.80
CA ASP A 10 20.12 4.46 0.21
C ASP A 10 19.12 3.37 -0.19
N GLY A 11 19.16 2.24 0.51
CA GLY A 11 18.22 1.15 0.35
C GLY A 11 17.14 1.14 1.43
N SER A 12 16.20 0.21 1.31
CA SER A 12 15.07 0.09 2.26
C SER A 12 15.52 -0.31 3.67
N TYR A 13 16.62 -1.07 3.75
CA TYR A 13 17.12 -1.68 4.98
C TYR A 13 18.39 -1.02 5.53
N GLY A 14 18.82 0.10 4.94
CA GLY A 14 20.06 0.77 5.30
C GLY A 14 20.71 1.51 4.15
N THR A 15 21.74 2.28 4.48
CA THR A 15 22.57 3.04 3.54
C THR A 15 23.96 2.41 3.47
N VAL A 16 24.45 2.21 2.25
CA VAL A 16 25.81 1.73 1.98
C VAL A 16 26.59 2.86 1.32
N ASN A 17 27.78 3.15 1.83
CA ASN A 17 28.66 4.16 1.23
C ASN A 17 30.06 3.59 0.97
N GLY A 18 30.66 4.01 -0.14
CA GLY A 18 32.02 3.68 -0.54
C GLY A 18 32.72 4.91 -1.10
N SER A 19 33.97 5.13 -0.74
CA SER A 19 34.77 6.22 -1.33
C SER A 19 36.20 5.79 -1.54
N TYR A 20 36.77 6.21 -2.65
CA TYR A 20 38.17 6.01 -2.99
C TYR A 20 38.82 7.38 -3.20
N ASN A 21 39.91 7.63 -2.49
CA ASN A 21 40.64 8.88 -2.52
C ASN A 21 42.10 8.59 -2.85
N TYR A 22 42.63 9.26 -3.87
CA TYR A 22 44.02 9.14 -4.30
C TYR A 22 44.72 10.50 -4.33
N SER A 23 45.90 10.57 -3.73
CA SER A 23 46.81 11.72 -3.72
C SER A 23 48.24 11.25 -4.00
N GLN A 24 49.16 12.19 -4.26
CA GLN A 24 50.55 11.90 -4.63
C GLN A 24 51.28 10.95 -3.66
N ASN A 25 50.90 10.97 -2.37
CA ASN A 25 51.56 10.18 -1.32
C ASN A 25 50.59 9.25 -0.55
N SER A 26 49.32 9.12 -0.97
CA SER A 26 48.33 8.36 -0.18
C SER A 26 47.20 7.85 -1.06
N GLN A 27 46.77 6.62 -0.80
CA GLN A 27 45.53 6.04 -1.32
C GLN A 27 44.68 5.61 -0.12
N ARG A 28 43.39 5.98 -0.10
CA ARG A 28 42.46 5.62 0.96
C ARG A 28 41.18 5.08 0.37
N LEU A 29 40.81 3.87 0.76
CA LEU A 29 39.51 3.28 0.48
C LEU A 29 38.71 3.29 1.78
N ASN A 30 37.54 3.92 1.76
CA ASN A 30 36.59 3.89 2.87
C ASN A 30 35.31 3.21 2.41
N TYR A 31 34.76 2.35 3.25
CA TYR A 31 33.46 1.72 3.05
C TYR A 31 32.70 1.73 4.38
N GLY A 32 31.37 1.76 4.31
CA GLY A 32 30.53 1.80 5.50
C GLY A 32 29.11 1.38 5.19
N ILE A 33 28.46 0.80 6.20
CA ILE A 33 27.04 0.44 6.19
C ILE A 33 26.42 1.05 7.43
N ARG A 34 25.28 1.72 7.26
CA ARG A 34 24.49 2.34 8.34
C ARG A 34 23.04 1.94 8.20
N GLY A 35 22.35 1.75 9.31
CA GLY A 35 20.97 1.31 9.32
C GLY A 35 20.41 1.24 10.73
N GLY A 36 19.13 0.87 10.80
CA GLY A 36 18.34 0.79 12.01
C GLY A 36 17.70 -0.58 12.19
N ILE A 37 17.57 -1.01 13.44
CA ILE A 37 16.83 -2.22 13.81
C ILE A 37 15.77 -1.81 14.83
N LEU A 38 14.50 -2.07 14.53
CA LEU A 38 13.39 -1.83 15.43
C LEU A 38 12.73 -3.16 15.81
N ALA A 39 12.75 -3.49 17.10
CA ALA A 39 11.99 -4.60 17.65
C ALA A 39 10.65 -4.10 18.20
N HIS A 40 9.55 -4.74 17.80
CA HIS A 40 8.19 -4.37 18.16
C HIS A 40 7.30 -5.60 18.31
N SER A 41 6.03 -5.41 18.69
CA SER A 41 5.06 -6.49 18.98
C SER A 41 4.87 -7.51 17.85
N GLU A 42 5.10 -7.10 16.61
CA GLU A 42 4.90 -7.92 15.43
C GLU A 42 6.20 -8.54 14.92
N GLY A 43 7.37 -8.14 15.43
CA GLY A 43 8.65 -8.73 15.06
C GLY A 43 9.80 -7.72 15.04
N VAL A 44 10.68 -7.87 14.04
CA VAL A 44 11.84 -7.01 13.83
C VAL A 44 11.77 -6.41 12.43
N THR A 45 11.93 -5.09 12.35
CA THR A 45 11.99 -4.35 11.10
C THR A 45 13.35 -3.68 10.97
N LEU A 46 14.00 -3.91 9.82
CA LEU A 46 15.22 -3.23 9.43
C LEU A 46 14.87 -1.94 8.69
N SER A 47 15.69 -0.92 8.84
CA SER A 47 15.44 0.40 8.26
C SER A 47 16.74 1.14 7.99
N GLN A 48 16.63 2.31 7.36
CA GLN A 48 17.69 3.30 7.37
C GLN A 48 18.00 3.76 8.81
N GLU A 49 19.05 4.57 8.98
CA GLU A 49 19.48 5.06 10.29
C GLU A 49 18.31 5.74 11.04
N LEU A 50 18.07 5.31 12.29
CA LEU A 50 16.97 5.80 13.12
C LEU A 50 17.30 7.17 13.71
N GLY A 51 16.39 8.11 13.58
CA GLY A 51 16.39 9.35 14.35
C GLY A 51 15.86 9.15 15.77
N GLU A 52 15.69 10.26 16.49
CA GLU A 52 15.21 10.26 17.87
C GLU A 52 13.72 9.87 18.00
N THR A 53 12.87 10.42 17.12
CA THR A 53 11.42 10.18 17.13
C THR A 53 11.03 9.58 15.79
N ILE A 54 10.38 8.41 15.81
CA ILE A 54 10.18 7.57 14.62
C ILE A 54 8.75 7.02 14.55
N ALA A 55 8.30 6.67 13.34
CA ALA A 55 7.08 5.89 13.14
C ALA A 55 7.39 4.52 12.56
N LEU A 56 6.88 3.46 13.20
CA LEU A 56 6.72 2.15 12.59
C LEU A 56 5.55 2.21 11.61
N VAL A 57 5.83 2.07 10.32
CA VAL A 57 4.82 1.91 9.27
C VAL A 57 4.40 0.46 9.22
N LYS A 58 3.11 0.21 9.35
CA LYS A 58 2.48 -1.12 9.27
C LYS A 58 1.45 -1.11 8.14
N ALA A 59 1.74 -1.86 7.08
CA ALA A 59 0.87 -2.06 5.93
C ALA A 59 0.88 -3.57 5.56
N PRO A 60 0.20 -4.44 6.34
CA PRO A 60 0.38 -5.88 6.25
C PRO A 60 0.13 -6.45 4.85
N GLY A 61 1.06 -7.28 4.35
CA GLY A 61 0.92 -7.86 3.00
C GLY A 61 1.27 -6.89 1.86
N ALA A 62 1.65 -5.65 2.17
CA ALA A 62 2.04 -4.66 1.18
C ALA A 62 3.55 -4.45 1.13
N ALA A 63 4.24 -5.17 0.24
CA ALA A 63 5.68 -5.07 0.07
C ALA A 63 6.07 -3.97 -0.92
N GLY A 64 7.21 -3.32 -0.70
CA GLY A 64 7.76 -2.34 -1.64
C GLY A 64 7.01 -1.01 -1.72
N LEU A 65 6.14 -0.71 -0.74
CA LEU A 65 5.47 0.58 -0.61
C LEU A 65 6.49 1.65 -0.21
N GLU A 66 6.77 2.57 -1.11
CA GLU A 66 7.68 3.68 -0.86
C GLU A 66 7.06 4.71 0.08
N ILE A 67 7.88 5.24 0.98
CA ILE A 67 7.46 6.28 1.91
C ILE A 67 7.73 7.66 1.31
N ASP A 68 6.72 8.51 1.34
CA ASP A 68 6.81 9.88 0.84
C ASP A 68 7.90 10.67 1.60
N ASN A 69 8.61 11.51 0.84
CA ASN A 69 9.76 12.27 1.33
C ASN A 69 10.83 11.41 2.04
N MET A 70 11.01 10.16 1.62
CA MET A 70 12.06 9.28 2.14
C MET A 70 12.61 8.36 1.04
N ARG A 71 13.68 8.82 0.39
CA ARG A 71 14.26 8.12 -0.76
C ARG A 71 14.78 6.72 -0.37
N GLY A 72 14.44 5.73 -1.19
CA GLY A 72 14.90 4.35 -1.01
C GLY A 72 14.25 3.60 0.13
N ALA A 73 13.44 4.26 0.97
CA ALA A 73 12.70 3.62 2.04
C ALA A 73 11.40 3.02 1.50
N ALA A 74 11.25 1.71 1.69
CA ALA A 74 10.04 1.00 1.33
C ALA A 74 9.70 -0.07 2.37
N THR A 75 8.45 -0.52 2.37
CA THR A 75 8.03 -1.66 3.18
C THR A 75 8.75 -2.95 2.79
N ASP A 76 9.06 -3.74 3.81
CA ASP A 76 9.64 -5.07 3.66
C ASP A 76 8.63 -6.08 3.10
N TRP A 77 9.07 -7.33 2.93
CA TRP A 77 8.23 -8.43 2.43
C TRP A 77 7.01 -8.74 3.31
N ARG A 78 6.97 -8.24 4.55
CA ARG A 78 5.84 -8.39 5.48
C ARG A 78 4.91 -7.17 5.47
N GLY A 79 5.35 -6.07 4.86
CA GLY A 79 4.63 -4.80 4.87
C GLY A 79 5.03 -3.82 5.95
N TYR A 80 6.26 -3.90 6.46
CA TYR A 80 6.74 -3.03 7.54
C TYR A 80 7.94 -2.20 7.10
N THR A 81 8.00 -0.95 7.55
CA THR A 81 9.18 -0.09 7.44
C THR A 81 9.16 0.95 8.56
N VAL A 82 10.18 1.80 8.61
CA VAL A 82 10.28 2.85 9.63
C VAL A 82 10.46 4.19 8.95
N LYS A 83 9.55 5.14 9.24
CA LYS A 83 9.80 6.56 9.00
C LYS A 83 10.78 7.03 10.06
N THR A 84 12.03 7.26 9.64
CA THR A 84 13.17 7.45 10.55
C THR A 84 13.24 8.80 11.24
N GLN A 85 12.39 9.75 10.87
CA GLN A 85 12.39 11.07 11.49
C GLN A 85 10.98 11.68 11.51
N LEU A 86 10.56 12.09 12.70
CA LEU A 86 9.35 12.87 12.96
C LEU A 86 9.70 14.08 13.85
N ASN A 87 8.94 15.16 13.70
CA ASN A 87 9.01 16.34 14.55
C ASN A 87 8.21 16.10 15.85
N PRO A 88 8.85 16.08 17.03
CA PRO A 88 8.13 15.86 18.28
C PRO A 88 7.25 17.07 18.64
N TYR A 89 6.07 16.79 19.20
CA TYR A 89 5.04 17.75 19.57
C TYR A 89 4.43 18.54 18.40
N ASP A 90 4.63 18.06 17.18
CA ASP A 90 4.12 18.67 15.95
C ASP A 90 3.37 17.63 15.11
N GLU A 91 2.55 18.12 14.19
CA GLU A 91 1.82 17.28 13.26
C GLU A 91 2.77 16.69 12.21
N ASN A 92 2.80 15.36 12.13
CA ASN A 92 3.60 14.64 11.16
C ASN A 92 2.71 13.86 10.21
N ARG A 93 2.89 14.12 8.92
CA ARG A 93 2.23 13.40 7.84
C ARG A 93 3.11 12.23 7.38
N VAL A 94 2.68 11.01 7.65
CA VAL A 94 3.29 9.79 7.12
C VAL A 94 2.46 9.35 5.93
N ALA A 95 3.05 9.37 4.73
CA ALA A 95 2.33 9.03 3.50
C ALA A 95 3.07 7.97 2.69
N ILE A 96 2.30 7.17 1.97
CA ILE A 96 2.79 6.22 0.96
C ILE A 96 2.82 6.93 -0.38
N SER A 97 3.89 6.75 -1.16
CA SER A 97 4.03 7.31 -2.50
C SER A 97 2.95 6.78 -3.45
N ASP A 98 2.45 7.63 -4.35
CA ASP A 98 1.29 7.38 -5.22
C ASP A 98 1.47 6.23 -6.24
N ASN A 99 2.68 5.69 -6.40
CA ASN A 99 3.00 4.58 -7.30
C ASN A 99 2.79 3.18 -6.66
N TYR A 100 2.08 3.09 -5.53
CA TYR A 100 1.95 1.86 -4.76
C TYR A 100 1.20 0.74 -5.49
N PHE A 101 0.18 1.08 -6.28
CA PHE A 101 -0.69 0.07 -6.88
C PHE A 101 0.07 -0.83 -7.88
N SER A 102 0.85 -0.21 -8.78
CA SER A 102 1.60 -0.93 -9.82
C SER A 102 2.69 -1.86 -9.26
N LYS A 103 3.08 -1.68 -8.01
CA LYS A 103 4.14 -2.48 -7.37
C LYS A 103 3.61 -3.70 -6.64
N SER A 104 2.39 -3.65 -6.12
CA SER A 104 1.94 -4.67 -5.18
C SER A 104 0.49 -5.14 -5.35
N ASN A 105 -0.29 -4.60 -6.30
CA ASN A 105 -1.72 -4.91 -6.49
C ASN A 105 -2.52 -4.81 -5.18
N ILE A 106 -2.53 -3.62 -4.58
CA ILE A 106 -3.13 -3.38 -3.27
C ILE A 106 -3.81 -2.02 -3.28
N GLU A 107 -4.99 -1.97 -2.67
CA GLU A 107 -5.64 -0.71 -2.32
C GLU A 107 -5.40 -0.37 -0.85
N LEU A 108 -5.22 0.91 -0.56
CA LEU A 108 -5.12 1.43 0.80
C LEU A 108 -6.36 2.25 1.13
N ASP A 109 -6.95 2.06 2.32
CA ASP A 109 -8.06 2.91 2.78
C ASP A 109 -7.65 4.38 2.85
N ASN A 110 -6.45 4.61 3.36
CA ASN A 110 -5.83 5.91 3.44
C ASN A 110 -4.39 5.78 2.95
N THR A 111 -3.94 6.69 2.10
CA THR A 111 -2.52 6.78 1.69
C THR A 111 -1.71 7.67 2.63
N VAL A 112 -2.38 8.29 3.61
CA VAL A 112 -1.82 9.28 4.52
C VAL A 112 -2.34 9.02 5.93
N VAL A 113 -1.42 8.98 6.90
CA VAL A 113 -1.72 8.96 8.33
C VAL A 113 -1.03 10.14 8.99
N THR A 114 -1.79 10.87 9.79
CA THR A 114 -1.30 12.03 10.54
C THR A 114 -1.15 11.69 12.02
N MET A 115 -0.06 12.12 12.65
CA MET A 115 0.20 11.85 14.06
C MET A 115 1.06 12.92 14.75
N VAL A 116 0.92 13.03 16.08
CA VAL A 116 1.65 14.00 16.92
C VAL A 116 2.45 13.26 18.00
N PRO A 117 3.69 12.81 17.73
CA PRO A 117 4.48 12.04 18.68
C PRO A 117 5.14 12.92 19.74
N THR A 118 5.38 12.40 20.94
CA THR A 118 6.30 13.04 21.91
C THR A 118 7.75 12.78 21.52
N ARG A 119 8.67 13.55 22.08
CA ARG A 119 10.12 13.33 21.88
C ARG A 119 10.53 11.92 22.31
N GLY A 120 11.29 11.23 21.45
CA GLY A 120 11.77 9.88 21.72
C GLY A 120 10.73 8.78 21.51
N ALA A 121 9.52 9.13 21.04
CA ALA A 121 8.46 8.14 20.85
C ALA A 121 8.70 7.29 19.60
N VAL A 122 8.32 6.02 19.72
CA VAL A 122 8.11 5.09 18.61
C VAL A 122 6.61 4.94 18.45
N VAL A 123 6.05 5.60 17.45
CA VAL A 123 4.60 5.57 17.19
C VAL A 123 4.28 4.64 16.03
N LYS A 124 3.06 4.10 15.98
CA LYS A 124 2.63 3.19 14.91
C LYS A 124 1.75 3.94 13.90
N ALA A 125 2.17 3.98 12.65
CA ALA A 125 1.39 4.46 11.51
C ALA A 125 0.80 3.25 10.78
N GLU A 126 -0.49 3.01 10.99
CA GLU A 126 -1.19 1.84 10.48
C GLU A 126 -1.97 2.18 9.20
N PHE A 127 -1.68 1.43 8.14
CA PHE A 127 -2.33 1.52 6.84
C PHE A 127 -3.13 0.23 6.63
N VAL A 128 -4.43 0.38 6.41
CA VAL A 128 -5.31 -0.74 6.09
C VAL A 128 -5.13 -1.07 4.61
N THR A 129 -4.77 -2.32 4.35
CA THR A 129 -4.35 -2.83 3.04
C THR A 129 -5.35 -3.88 2.54
N HIS A 130 -5.88 -3.66 1.35
CA HIS A 130 -6.72 -4.62 0.62
C HIS A 130 -5.91 -5.23 -0.51
N VAL A 131 -5.35 -6.41 -0.27
CA VAL A 131 -4.51 -7.12 -1.23
C VAL A 131 -5.39 -7.79 -2.28
N GLY A 132 -5.23 -7.42 -3.54
CA GLY A 132 -6.00 -7.99 -4.64
C GLY A 132 -6.30 -6.99 -5.74
N TYR A 133 -7.18 -7.40 -6.65
CA TYR A 133 -7.51 -6.60 -7.82
C TYR A 133 -8.52 -5.50 -7.50
N ARG A 134 -8.39 -4.38 -8.22
CA ARG A 134 -9.38 -3.30 -8.26
C ARG A 134 -10.22 -3.47 -9.50
N VAL A 135 -11.53 -3.55 -9.30
CA VAL A 135 -12.46 -3.81 -10.40
C VAL A 135 -13.61 -2.82 -10.33
N LEU A 136 -13.88 -2.18 -11.45
CA LEU A 136 -15.10 -1.43 -11.69
C LEU A 136 -16.06 -2.31 -12.50
N PHE A 137 -17.03 -2.90 -11.82
CA PHE A 137 -18.08 -3.67 -12.46
C PHE A 137 -19.16 -2.76 -13.03
N ARG A 138 -19.62 -3.05 -14.23
CA ARG A 138 -20.88 -2.53 -14.76
C ARG A 138 -21.94 -3.62 -14.65
N VAL A 139 -22.81 -3.49 -13.66
CA VAL A 139 -23.77 -4.52 -13.26
C VAL A 139 -25.15 -4.24 -13.85
N LEU A 140 -25.63 -5.16 -14.67
CA LEU A 140 -26.98 -5.17 -15.21
C LEU A 140 -27.80 -6.28 -14.55
N ASN A 141 -29.09 -6.06 -14.33
CA ASN A 141 -30.02 -7.11 -13.92
C ASN A 141 -30.38 -8.02 -15.10
N ALA A 142 -31.08 -9.12 -14.83
CA ALA A 142 -31.58 -10.05 -15.86
C ALA A 142 -32.43 -9.41 -16.97
N ASN A 143 -33.00 -8.22 -16.73
CA ASN A 143 -33.78 -7.45 -17.71
C ASN A 143 -32.92 -6.45 -18.53
N GLY A 144 -31.59 -6.49 -18.38
CA GLY A 144 -30.65 -5.59 -19.05
C GLY A 144 -30.64 -4.15 -18.52
N LYS A 145 -31.30 -3.88 -17.39
CA LYS A 145 -31.28 -2.55 -16.74
C LYS A 145 -30.18 -2.50 -15.66
N PRO A 146 -29.57 -1.33 -15.40
CA PRO A 146 -28.64 -1.18 -14.28
C PRO A 146 -29.26 -1.62 -12.96
N VAL A 147 -28.44 -2.21 -12.09
CA VAL A 147 -28.84 -2.47 -10.69
C VAL A 147 -29.11 -1.12 -10.00
N PRO A 148 -30.10 -1.04 -9.08
CA PRO A 148 -30.45 0.22 -8.41
C PRO A 148 -29.26 0.86 -7.67
N PHE A 149 -29.23 2.20 -7.72
CA PHE A 149 -28.33 3.00 -6.89
C PHE A 149 -28.49 2.65 -5.41
N GLY A 150 -27.37 2.59 -4.68
CA GLY A 150 -27.37 2.29 -3.25
C GLY A 150 -27.48 0.81 -2.91
N ALA A 151 -27.51 -0.10 -3.90
CA ALA A 151 -27.36 -1.52 -3.63
C ALA A 151 -25.99 -1.80 -3.00
N ILE A 152 -25.99 -2.61 -1.94
CA ILE A 152 -24.80 -2.96 -1.17
C ILE A 152 -24.26 -4.29 -1.68
N ALA A 153 -22.97 -4.33 -1.99
CA ALA A 153 -22.25 -5.52 -2.38
C ALA A 153 -21.63 -6.21 -1.17
N ALA A 154 -21.75 -7.53 -1.13
CA ALA A 154 -21.06 -8.40 -0.20
C ALA A 154 -20.39 -9.53 -0.98
N ILE A 155 -19.10 -9.75 -0.74
CA ILE A 155 -18.36 -10.87 -1.31
C ILE A 155 -18.45 -12.04 -0.33
N GLN A 156 -18.77 -13.22 -0.84
CA GLN A 156 -19.15 -14.37 -0.01
C GLN A 156 -17.99 -14.93 0.85
N ASP A 157 -16.75 -14.75 0.39
CA ASP A 157 -15.51 -15.24 1.03
C ASP A 157 -14.64 -14.14 1.64
N ALA A 158 -15.09 -12.88 1.60
CA ALA A 158 -14.28 -11.75 2.04
C ALA A 158 -14.83 -11.14 3.32
N SER A 159 -13.97 -10.46 4.07
CA SER A 159 -14.37 -9.82 5.33
C SER A 159 -15.35 -8.67 5.05
N LEU A 160 -16.05 -8.17 6.08
CA LEU A 160 -16.95 -7.02 5.98
C LEU A 160 -16.29 -5.75 5.38
N ALA A 161 -14.96 -5.70 5.29
CA ALA A 161 -14.20 -4.60 4.71
C ALA A 161 -14.27 -4.50 3.17
N ASP A 162 -14.72 -5.56 2.49
CA ASP A 162 -14.76 -5.62 1.02
C ASP A 162 -16.18 -5.32 0.46
N SER A 163 -16.94 -4.46 1.16
CA SER A 163 -18.28 -4.06 0.75
C SER A 163 -18.25 -2.80 -0.13
N GLY A 164 -18.96 -2.84 -1.26
CA GLY A 164 -19.10 -1.71 -2.18
C GLY A 164 -20.55 -1.23 -2.30
N ILE A 165 -20.74 -0.02 -2.84
CA ILE A 165 -22.06 0.55 -3.11
C ILE A 165 -22.20 0.77 -4.60
N VAL A 166 -23.35 0.38 -5.16
CA VAL A 166 -23.67 0.58 -6.58
C VAL A 166 -24.03 2.05 -6.84
N GLY A 167 -23.33 2.64 -7.81
CA GLY A 167 -23.57 3.97 -8.35
C GLY A 167 -24.80 4.06 -9.26
N ASP A 168 -25.08 5.27 -9.75
CA ASP A 168 -26.30 5.61 -10.48
C ASP A 168 -26.40 4.92 -11.85
N ARG A 169 -25.25 4.57 -12.44
CA ARG A 169 -25.14 3.84 -13.72
C ARG A 169 -25.01 2.32 -13.57
N GLY A 170 -25.28 1.77 -12.38
CA GLY A 170 -25.06 0.35 -12.08
C GLY A 170 -23.57 0.01 -11.95
N GLU A 171 -22.75 0.99 -11.60
CA GLU A 171 -21.31 0.85 -11.47
C GLU A 171 -20.96 0.45 -10.03
N LEU A 172 -20.13 -0.58 -9.87
CA LEU A 172 -19.73 -1.10 -8.57
C LEU A 172 -18.21 -1.18 -8.54
N TYR A 173 -17.59 -0.38 -7.68
CA TYR A 173 -16.16 -0.46 -7.40
C TYR A 173 -15.90 -1.40 -6.23
N LEU A 174 -14.96 -2.32 -6.41
CA LEU A 174 -14.46 -3.23 -5.38
C LEU A 174 -12.93 -3.31 -5.49
N SER A 175 -12.26 -3.37 -4.35
CA SER A 175 -10.81 -3.57 -4.20
C SER A 175 -10.54 -4.84 -3.39
N GLY A 176 -9.28 -5.30 -3.36
CA GLY A 176 -8.91 -6.49 -2.61
C GLY A 176 -9.49 -7.80 -3.18
N LEU A 177 -9.95 -7.80 -4.43
CA LEU A 177 -10.64 -8.96 -4.98
C LEU A 177 -9.67 -10.10 -5.32
N PRO A 178 -9.99 -11.36 -5.00
CA PRO A 178 -9.32 -12.51 -5.59
C PRO A 178 -9.61 -12.60 -7.09
N GLU A 179 -8.87 -13.43 -7.84
CA GLU A 179 -9.06 -13.59 -9.30
C GLU A 179 -10.45 -14.09 -9.68
N LYS A 180 -11.10 -14.87 -8.81
CA LYS A 180 -12.44 -15.41 -9.04
C LYS A 180 -13.23 -15.33 -7.75
N GLY A 181 -14.52 -15.06 -7.87
CA GLY A 181 -15.40 -14.99 -6.71
C GLY A 181 -16.85 -14.78 -7.10
N GLN A 182 -17.67 -14.64 -6.06
CA GLN A 182 -19.09 -14.38 -6.16
C GLN A 182 -19.44 -13.15 -5.34
N VAL A 183 -20.21 -12.24 -5.93
CA VAL A 183 -20.71 -11.02 -5.29
C VAL A 183 -22.22 -11.11 -5.17
N THR A 184 -22.72 -10.86 -3.97
CA THR A 184 -24.14 -10.70 -3.68
C THR A 184 -24.47 -9.22 -3.56
N LEU A 185 -25.44 -8.73 -4.32
CA LEU A 185 -25.98 -7.38 -4.21
C LEU A 185 -27.33 -7.41 -3.50
N SER A 186 -27.56 -6.43 -2.63
CA SER A 186 -28.83 -6.27 -1.91
C SER A 186 -29.23 -4.81 -1.81
N TRP A 187 -30.48 -4.49 -2.13
CA TRP A 187 -31.07 -3.15 -1.98
C TRP A 187 -32.41 -3.17 -1.23
N GLY A 188 -32.66 -4.25 -0.48
CA GLY A 188 -33.86 -4.45 0.32
C GLY A 188 -33.85 -5.81 1.00
N GLU A 189 -34.79 -6.03 1.91
CA GLU A 189 -34.84 -7.23 2.75
C GLU A 189 -35.39 -8.47 2.03
N ASN A 190 -36.13 -8.27 0.92
CA ASN A 190 -36.79 -9.36 0.20
C ASN A 190 -35.84 -10.12 -0.74
N ALA A 191 -36.19 -11.37 -1.06
CA ALA A 191 -35.43 -12.18 -2.02
C ALA A 191 -35.42 -11.56 -3.43
N SER A 192 -36.46 -10.82 -3.80
CA SER A 192 -36.57 -10.08 -5.07
C SER A 192 -35.74 -8.80 -5.12
N THR A 193 -35.12 -8.40 -4.00
CA THR A 193 -34.25 -7.23 -3.88
C THR A 193 -32.79 -7.63 -3.63
N LYS A 194 -32.45 -8.86 -4.03
CA LYS A 194 -31.10 -9.41 -4.02
C LYS A 194 -30.80 -10.00 -5.39
N CYS A 195 -29.53 -9.94 -5.79
CA CYS A 195 -29.06 -10.65 -6.97
C CYS A 195 -27.60 -11.05 -6.77
N ILE A 196 -27.16 -12.06 -7.52
CA ILE A 196 -25.81 -12.63 -7.41
C ILE A 196 -25.15 -12.65 -8.79
N PHE A 197 -23.86 -12.34 -8.85
CA PHE A 197 -23.05 -12.55 -10.04
C PHE A 197 -21.70 -13.18 -9.67
N ASN A 198 -21.18 -14.00 -10.59
CA ASN A 198 -19.83 -14.55 -10.51
C ASN A 198 -18.91 -13.70 -11.39
N TYR A 199 -17.65 -13.59 -10.99
CA TYR A 199 -16.63 -12.92 -11.78
C TYR A 199 -15.38 -13.79 -11.90
N SER A 200 -14.65 -13.56 -12.98
CA SER A 200 -13.31 -14.12 -13.22
C SER A 200 -12.50 -13.02 -13.89
N LEU A 201 -11.42 -12.62 -13.22
CA LEU A 201 -10.51 -11.58 -13.64
C LEU A 201 -9.40 -12.20 -14.47
N SER A 202 -9.03 -11.50 -15.53
CA SER A 202 -7.82 -11.74 -16.29
C SER A 202 -6.79 -10.69 -15.86
N THR A 203 -5.52 -11.05 -15.73
CA THR A 203 -4.45 -10.10 -15.40
C THR A 203 -4.50 -8.89 -16.35
N PRO A 204 -4.59 -7.66 -15.83
CA PRO A 204 -4.72 -6.47 -16.67
C PRO A 204 -3.40 -6.17 -17.41
N GLU A 205 -3.51 -5.74 -18.67
CA GLU A 205 -2.39 -5.16 -19.46
C GLU A 205 -2.13 -3.68 -19.13
N SER A 206 -2.93 -3.07 -18.25
CA SER A 206 -2.96 -1.62 -18.00
C SER A 206 -2.08 -1.20 -16.81
N GLU A 207 -1.23 -0.18 -17.00
CA GLU A 207 -0.41 0.44 -15.95
C GLU A 207 -1.24 1.02 -14.79
N SER A 208 -2.51 1.36 -15.03
CA SER A 208 -3.43 1.88 -14.00
C SER A 208 -3.91 0.82 -13.02
N GLY A 209 -3.89 -0.46 -13.44
CA GLY A 209 -4.25 -1.58 -12.60
C GLY A 209 -5.74 -1.69 -12.22
N LEU A 210 -6.61 -0.82 -12.75
CA LEU A 210 -8.06 -0.92 -12.64
C LEU A 210 -8.60 -1.81 -13.78
N ILE A 211 -9.38 -2.84 -13.42
CA ILE A 211 -10.08 -3.71 -14.37
C ILE A 211 -11.50 -3.20 -14.53
N GLU A 212 -11.97 -3.02 -15.76
CA GLU A 212 -13.40 -2.76 -16.03
C GLU A 212 -14.05 -4.03 -16.60
N GLN A 213 -15.16 -4.47 -15.98
CA GLN A 213 -15.86 -5.69 -16.41
C GLN A 213 -17.38 -5.53 -16.37
N GLY A 214 -18.05 -5.82 -17.49
CA GLY A 214 -19.51 -5.93 -17.53
C GLY A 214 -19.98 -7.28 -17.01
N VAL A 215 -20.99 -7.27 -16.12
CA VAL A 215 -21.57 -8.49 -15.53
C VAL A 215 -23.09 -8.41 -15.48
N THR A 216 -23.73 -9.58 -15.58
CA THR A 216 -25.19 -9.73 -15.41
C THR A 216 -25.46 -10.38 -14.06
N CYS A 217 -26.31 -9.74 -13.27
CA CYS A 217 -26.76 -10.17 -11.96
C CYS A 217 -28.07 -10.95 -12.08
N HIS A 218 -28.12 -12.12 -11.44
CA HIS A 218 -29.23 -13.06 -11.49
C HIS A 218 -29.95 -13.17 -10.14
#